data_AF-A0AAD9YWW0-F1
#
_entry.id   AF-A0AAD9YWW0-F1
#
_cell.length_a   1.000
_cell.length_b   1.000
_cell.length_c   1.000
_cell.angle_alpha   90.00
_cell.angle_beta   90.00
_cell.angle_gamma   90.00
#
_symmetry.space_group_name_H-M   'P 1'
#
loop_
_entity.id
_entity.type
_entity.pdbx_description
1 polymer ?
#
loop_
_entity_poly.entity_id
_entity_poly.type
_entity_poly.pdbx_seq_one_letter_code
_entity_poly.pdbx_strand_id
1 'polypeptide(L)'
;MIVGVVAARTGHYRWALWIGWTMTTLGSGLLYLLSPTTSIPAWIFLLLVSGIGIALHFPAMALTIQASAPPKDIAIAAAMFTFFRCFGQTIGVAIGGVIFQNRMAANLAGYPSLSGSAASYSLDVVALIRQITGMPAGDPQNVFLKTALSHSIRTIWAVMCGLAGLALATTLFIKHYDLNQKLVTEQGFEGQENGRRRRMATLN
;
A
#
# COMPACT_ATOMS: atom_id res chain seq x y z
N MET A 1 13.66 6.05 -3.97
CA MET A 1 15.05 6.13 -4.49
C MET A 1 16.01 5.20 -3.76
N ILE A 2 16.06 5.18 -2.42
CA ILE A 2 16.98 4.31 -1.65
C ILE A 2 16.86 2.83 -2.02
N VAL A 3 15.63 2.28 -2.03
CA VAL A 3 15.39 0.87 -2.41
C VAL A 3 15.93 0.56 -3.81
N GLY A 4 15.71 1.45 -4.78
CA GLY A 4 16.20 1.29 -6.14
C GLY A 4 17.73 1.31 -6.23
N VAL A 5 18.39 2.22 -5.52
CA VAL A 5 19.86 2.30 -5.49
C VAL A 5 20.46 1.06 -4.83
N VAL A 6 19.92 0.62 -3.69
CA VAL A 6 20.42 -0.57 -2.99
C VAL A 6 20.15 -1.84 -3.81
N ALA A 7 18.97 -1.99 -4.40
CA ALA A 7 18.66 -3.11 -5.27
C ALA A 7 19.54 -3.14 -6.54
N ALA A 8 19.81 -1.98 -7.15
CA ALA A 8 20.71 -1.89 -8.30
C ALA A 8 22.15 -2.29 -7.96
N ARG A 9 22.63 -2.00 -6.74
CA ARG A 9 23.97 -2.39 -6.29
C ARG A 9 24.07 -3.83 -5.82
N THR A 10 23.04 -4.34 -5.16
CA THR A 10 23.05 -5.67 -4.53
C THR A 10 22.51 -6.76 -5.44
N GLY A 11 21.75 -6.43 -6.49
CA GLY A 11 21.02 -7.39 -7.33
C GLY A 11 19.79 -8.01 -6.64
N HIS A 12 19.56 -7.70 -5.36
CA HIS A 12 18.52 -8.31 -4.54
C HIS A 12 17.51 -7.26 -4.07
N TYR A 13 16.22 -7.53 -4.26
CA TYR A 13 15.12 -6.62 -3.87
C TYR A 13 14.13 -7.23 -2.85
N ARG A 14 14.22 -8.54 -2.57
CA ARG A 14 13.29 -9.27 -1.69
C ARG A 14 13.30 -8.76 -0.25
N TRP A 15 14.46 -8.31 0.24
CA TRP A 15 14.58 -7.73 1.58
C TRP A 15 13.67 -6.50 1.74
N ALA A 16 13.53 -5.69 0.69
CA ALA A 16 12.69 -4.49 0.72
C ALA A 16 11.20 -4.83 0.77
N LEU A 17 10.78 -5.94 0.15
CA LEU A 17 9.41 -6.45 0.28
C LEU A 17 9.12 -6.91 1.70
N TRP A 18 10.00 -7.72 2.30
CA TRP A 18 9.77 -8.26 3.63
C TRP A 18 9.78 -7.17 4.69
N ILE A 19 10.74 -6.24 4.63
CA ILE A 19 10.78 -5.09 5.55
C ILE A 19 9.57 -4.18 5.31
N GLY A 20 9.20 -3.93 4.06
CA GLY A 20 8.02 -3.15 3.70
C GLY A 20 6.74 -3.71 4.33
N TRP A 21 6.43 -4.99 4.07
CA TRP A 21 5.21 -5.64 4.56
C TRP A 21 5.21 -5.80 6.07
N THR A 22 6.36 -6.08 6.69
CA THR A 22 6.50 -6.12 8.14
C THR A 22 6.20 -4.76 8.76
N MET A 23 6.80 -3.70 8.23
CA MET A 23 6.61 -2.33 8.71
C MET A 23 5.17 -1.84 8.48
N THR A 24 4.56 -2.16 7.34
CA THR A 24 3.15 -1.82 7.07
C THR A 24 2.21 -2.57 8.01
N THR A 25 2.46 -3.85 8.29
CA THR A 25 1.64 -4.63 9.24
C THR A 25 1.76 -4.05 10.65
N LEU A 26 2.99 -3.80 11.12
CA LEU A 26 3.24 -3.16 12.42
C LEU A 26 2.62 -1.77 12.49
N GLY A 27 2.83 -0.92 11.48
CA GLY A 27 2.29 0.44 11.42
C GLY A 27 0.76 0.46 11.44
N SER A 28 0.11 -0.45 10.71
CA SER A 28 -1.36 -0.59 10.71
C SER A 28 -1.88 -1.01 12.09
N GLY A 29 -1.19 -1.95 12.76
CA GLY A 29 -1.50 -2.34 14.14
C GLY A 29 -1.28 -1.21 15.14
N LEU A 30 -0.22 -0.41 14.97
CA LEU A 30 0.04 0.76 15.81
C LEU A 30 -1.06 1.83 15.66
N LEU A 31 -1.56 2.05 14.44
CA LEU A 31 -2.64 3.00 14.18
C LEU A 31 -3.98 2.60 14.84
N TYR A 32 -4.13 1.35 15.25
CA TYR A 32 -5.25 0.92 16.09
C TYR A 32 -5.25 1.62 17.47
N LEU A 33 -4.08 1.98 18.00
CA LEU A 33 -3.94 2.70 19.28
C LEU A 33 -4.37 4.17 19.18
N LEU A 34 -4.62 4.68 17.98
CA LEU A 34 -4.91 6.09 17.76
C LEU A 34 -6.25 6.48 18.43
N SER A 35 -6.17 7.39 19.39
CA SER A 35 -7.29 7.90 20.20
C SER A 35 -7.51 9.39 19.97
N PRO A 36 -8.73 9.94 20.20
CA PRO A 36 -8.96 11.39 20.18
C PRO A 36 -8.07 12.17 21.16
N THR A 37 -7.56 11.50 22.20
CA THR A 37 -6.69 12.06 23.24
C THR A 37 -5.19 11.90 22.95
N THR A 38 -4.82 11.35 21.79
CA THR A 38 -3.41 11.11 21.46
C THR A 38 -2.67 12.43 21.27
N SER A 39 -1.48 12.57 21.87
CA SER A 39 -0.66 13.76 21.70
C SER A 39 -0.15 13.89 20.26
N ILE A 40 0.07 15.13 19.81
CA ILE A 40 0.58 15.42 18.45
C ILE A 40 1.88 14.65 18.16
N PRO A 41 2.89 14.60 19.06
CA PRO A 41 4.11 13.84 18.79
C PRO A 41 3.83 12.34 18.60
N ALA A 42 3.00 11.74 19.45
CA ALA A 42 2.66 10.32 19.34
C ALA A 42 1.95 10.02 18.01
N TRP A 43 1.00 10.86 17.60
CA TRP A 43 0.32 10.74 16.31
C TRP A 43 1.28 10.77 15.12
N ILE A 44 2.28 11.67 15.13
CA ILE A 44 3.30 11.77 14.07
C ILE A 44 4.10 10.47 13.99
N PHE A 45 4.61 9.95 15.12
CA PHE A 45 5.40 8.73 15.11
C PHE A 45 4.60 7.50 14.67
N LEU A 46 3.33 7.39 15.08
CA LEU A 46 2.44 6.31 14.64
C LEU A 46 2.25 6.32 13.11
N LEU A 47 2.05 7.51 12.51
CA LEU A 47 1.92 7.65 11.06
C LEU A 47 3.24 7.43 10.32
N LEU A 48 4.36 7.84 10.90
CA LEU A 48 5.68 7.73 10.29
C LEU A 48 6.04 6.26 10.02
N VAL A 49 5.79 5.36 10.98
CA VAL A 49 6.04 3.92 10.84
C VAL A 49 5.27 3.34 9.67
N SER A 50 3.96 3.63 9.59
CA SER A 50 3.11 3.16 8.49
C SER A 50 3.54 3.76 7.13
N GLY A 51 3.86 5.05 7.10
CA GLY A 51 4.29 5.77 5.91
C GLY A 51 5.60 5.22 5.32
N ILE A 52 6.57 4.89 6.17
CA ILE A 52 7.84 4.29 5.74
C ILE A 52 7.60 2.93 5.09
N GLY A 53 6.76 2.07 5.70
CA GLY A 53 6.44 0.76 5.14
C GLY A 53 5.80 0.85 3.75
N ILE A 54 4.83 1.75 3.59
CA ILE A 54 4.17 2.00 2.30
C ILE A 54 5.17 2.55 1.27
N ALA A 55 6.05 3.47 1.65
CA ALA A 55 7.04 4.06 0.75
C ALA A 55 8.08 3.04 0.24
N LEU A 56 8.42 2.02 1.03
CA LEU A 56 9.32 0.94 0.62
C LEU A 56 8.67 0.01 -0.42
N HIS A 57 7.35 -0.20 -0.37
CA HIS A 57 6.64 -1.11 -1.28
C HIS A 57 6.67 -0.67 -2.73
N PHE A 58 6.43 0.62 -3.01
CA PHE A 58 6.33 1.13 -4.39
C PHE A 58 7.54 0.75 -5.27
N PRO A 59 8.78 1.10 -4.89
CA PRO A 59 9.94 0.73 -5.68
C PRO A 59 10.22 -0.78 -5.67
N ALA A 60 9.95 -1.47 -4.55
CA ALA A 60 10.21 -2.90 -4.43
C ALA A 60 9.31 -3.74 -5.36
N MET A 61 8.03 -3.41 -5.45
CA MET A 61 7.07 -4.05 -6.35
C MET A 61 7.44 -3.81 -7.81
N ALA A 62 7.72 -2.55 -8.18
CA ALA A 62 8.11 -2.21 -9.56
C ALA A 62 9.31 -3.03 -10.04
N LEU A 63 10.35 -3.15 -9.22
CA LEU A 63 11.52 -3.97 -9.52
C LEU A 63 11.20 -5.46 -9.63
N THR A 64 10.32 -5.98 -8.77
CA THR A 64 9.89 -7.39 -8.80
C THR A 64 9.23 -7.74 -10.13
N ILE A 65 8.33 -6.88 -10.59
CA ILE A 65 7.58 -7.10 -11.84
C ILE A 65 8.52 -7.05 -13.03
N GLN A 66 9.38 -6.04 -13.08
CA GLN A 66 10.39 -5.89 -14.13
C GLN A 66 11.33 -7.10 -14.17
N ALA A 67 11.75 -7.63 -13.02
CA ALA A 67 12.63 -8.79 -12.94
C ALA A 67 11.94 -10.12 -13.28
N SER A 68 10.62 -10.21 -13.10
CA SER A 68 9.85 -11.43 -13.36
C SER A 68 9.44 -11.64 -14.82
N ALA A 69 9.43 -10.57 -15.62
CA ALA A 69 9.01 -10.60 -17.01
C ALA A 69 10.21 -10.72 -17.97
N PRO A 70 10.07 -11.44 -19.11
CA PRO A 70 11.06 -11.38 -20.18
C PRO A 70 11.22 -9.95 -20.73
N PRO A 71 12.39 -9.56 -21.27
CA PRO A 71 12.65 -8.18 -21.71
C PRO A 71 11.61 -7.61 -22.69
N LYS A 72 11.09 -8.47 -23.58
CA LYS A 72 10.04 -8.13 -24.55
C LYS A 72 8.67 -7.82 -23.92
N ASP A 73 8.39 -8.36 -22.74
CA ASP A 73 7.08 -8.30 -22.09
C ASP A 73 7.06 -7.38 -20.84
N ILE A 74 8.18 -6.75 -20.48
CA ILE A 74 8.29 -5.87 -19.30
C ILE A 74 7.22 -4.77 -19.30
N ALA A 75 6.95 -4.17 -20.46
CA ALA A 75 5.94 -3.11 -20.59
C ALA A 75 4.53 -3.62 -20.30
N ILE A 76 4.19 -4.81 -20.80
CA ILE A 76 2.89 -5.47 -20.58
C ILE A 76 2.74 -5.85 -19.11
N ALA A 77 3.79 -6.41 -18.51
CA ALA A 77 3.79 -6.79 -17.09
C ALA A 77 3.60 -5.56 -16.17
N ALA A 78 4.26 -4.44 -16.47
CA ALA A 78 4.09 -3.19 -15.74
C ALA A 78 2.68 -2.61 -15.87
N ALA A 79 2.08 -2.70 -17.07
CA ALA A 79 0.69 -2.29 -17.30
C ALA A 79 -0.29 -3.15 -16.51
N MET A 80 -0.13 -4.48 -16.53
CA MET A 80 -0.94 -5.42 -15.76
C MET A 80 -0.83 -5.17 -14.25
N PHE A 81 0.37 -4.93 -13.73
CA PHE A 81 0.53 -4.55 -12.33
C PHE A 81 -0.24 -3.27 -11.99
N THR A 82 -0.11 -2.23 -12.82
CA THR A 82 -0.81 -0.96 -12.58
C THR A 82 -2.31 -1.17 -12.62
N PHE A 83 -2.83 -1.97 -13.54
CA PHE A 83 -4.23 -2.36 -13.63
C PHE A 83 -4.71 -3.05 -12.34
N PHE A 84 -4.06 -4.13 -11.90
CA PHE A 84 -4.44 -4.85 -10.69
C PHE A 84 -4.31 -3.99 -9.43
N ARG A 85 -3.30 -3.11 -9.38
CA ARG A 85 -3.12 -2.16 -8.27
C ARG A 85 -4.29 -1.19 -8.20
N CYS A 86 -4.67 -0.56 -9.31
CA CYS A 86 -5.80 0.37 -9.35
C CYS A 86 -7.12 -0.35 -9.04
N PHE A 87 -7.33 -1.55 -9.60
CA PHE A 87 -8.50 -2.38 -9.33
C PHE A 87 -8.63 -2.73 -7.84
N GLY A 88 -7.53 -3.18 -7.22
CA GLY A 88 -7.47 -3.45 -5.78
C GLY A 88 -7.69 -2.20 -4.93
N GLN A 89 -7.21 -1.02 -5.35
CA GLN A 89 -7.47 0.25 -4.67
C GLN A 89 -8.97 0.59 -4.69
N THR A 90 -9.65 0.44 -5.83
CA THR A 90 -11.09 0.70 -5.93
C THR A 90 -11.89 -0.23 -5.02
N ILE A 91 -11.59 -1.54 -5.03
CA ILE A 91 -12.24 -2.51 -4.15
C ILE A 91 -11.95 -2.21 -2.68
N GLY A 92 -10.69 -1.93 -2.35
CA GLY A 92 -10.27 -1.65 -0.97
C GLY A 92 -10.95 -0.41 -0.39
N VAL A 93 -11.08 0.67 -1.17
CA VAL A 93 -11.80 1.87 -0.76
C VAL A 93 -13.29 1.58 -0.55
N ALA A 94 -13.93 0.81 -1.45
CA ALA A 94 -15.33 0.45 -1.31
C ALA A 94 -15.58 -0.39 -0.03
N ILE A 95 -14.78 -1.43 0.19
CA ILE A 95 -14.87 -2.28 1.40
C ILE A 95 -14.60 -1.46 2.66
N GLY A 96 -13.55 -0.64 2.66
CA GLY A 96 -13.22 0.23 3.80
C GLY A 96 -14.34 1.22 4.13
N GLY A 97 -14.96 1.80 3.10
CA GLY A 97 -16.13 2.67 3.24
C GLY A 97 -17.33 1.96 3.87
N VAL A 98 -17.66 0.76 3.40
CA VAL A 98 -18.77 -0.04 3.95
C VAL A 98 -18.50 -0.44 5.40
N ILE A 99 -17.28 -0.88 5.72
CA ILE A 99 -16.88 -1.22 7.10
C ILE A 99 -17.03 -0.01 8.01
N PHE A 100 -16.53 1.15 7.56
CA PHE A 100 -16.63 2.41 8.29
C PHE A 100 -18.10 2.78 8.54
N GLN A 101 -18.92 2.80 7.49
CA GLN A 101 -20.34 3.18 7.56
C GLN A 101 -21.09 2.28 8.54
N ASN A 102 -20.93 0.96 8.42
CA ASN A 102 -21.56 -0.01 9.31
C ASN A 102 -21.12 0.17 10.76
N ARG A 103 -19.82 0.38 11.00
CA ARG A 103 -19.30 0.56 12.36
C ARG A 103 -19.75 1.89 12.95
N MET A 104 -19.80 2.95 12.13
CA MET A 104 -20.26 4.27 12.55
C MET A 104 -21.75 4.23 12.92
N ALA A 105 -22.59 3.63 12.08
CA ALA A 105 -24.01 3.45 12.36
C ALA A 105 -24.23 2.68 13.67
N ALA A 106 -23.49 1.58 13.88
CA ALA A 106 -23.57 0.79 15.11
C ALA A 106 -23.14 1.59 16.35
N ASN A 107 -22.06 2.38 16.26
CA ASN A 107 -21.60 3.21 17.37
C ASN A 107 -22.62 4.31 17.71
N LEU A 108 -23.21 4.96 16.70
CA LEU A 108 -24.20 6.02 16.89
C LEU A 108 -25.54 5.50 17.44
N ALA A 109 -25.96 4.30 17.05
CA ALA A 109 -27.17 3.65 17.58
C ALA A 109 -27.11 3.41 19.10
N GLY A 110 -25.91 3.29 19.67
CA GLY A 110 -25.71 3.16 21.12
C GLY A 110 -26.00 4.44 21.92
N TYR A 111 -26.25 5.57 21.26
CA TYR A 111 -26.55 6.84 21.92
C TYR A 111 -27.97 7.32 21.54
N PRO A 112 -28.93 7.29 22.49
CA PRO A 112 -30.35 7.50 22.19
C PRO A 112 -30.65 8.77 21.39
N SER A 113 -30.00 9.89 21.72
CA SER A 113 -30.24 11.18 21.03
C SER A 113 -29.63 11.28 19.64
N LEU A 114 -28.74 10.37 19.25
CA LEU A 114 -28.10 10.34 17.93
C LEU A 114 -28.62 9.20 17.04
N SER A 115 -29.42 8.29 17.60
CA SER A 115 -29.99 7.14 16.89
C SER A 115 -30.77 7.52 15.63
N GLY A 116 -31.58 8.60 15.69
CA GLY A 116 -32.35 9.11 14.55
C GLY A 116 -31.49 9.68 13.41
N SER A 117 -30.27 10.12 13.70
CA SER A 117 -29.33 10.68 12.71
C SER A 117 -28.20 9.71 12.33
N ALA A 118 -28.20 8.50 12.90
CA ALA A 118 -27.11 7.52 12.73
C ALA A 118 -26.88 7.14 11.27
N ALA A 119 -27.97 6.91 10.51
CA ALA A 119 -27.89 6.59 9.08
C ALA A 119 -27.27 7.75 8.28
N SER A 120 -27.74 8.99 8.50
CA SER A 120 -27.23 10.17 7.79
C SER A 120 -25.76 10.44 8.09
N TYR A 121 -25.35 10.39 9.37
CA TYR A 121 -23.96 10.64 9.75
C TYR A 121 -23.00 9.50 9.37
N SER A 122 -23.50 8.27 9.23
CA SER A 122 -22.68 7.16 8.75
C SER A 122 -22.31 7.33 7.27
N LEU A 123 -23.23 7.85 6.46
CA LEU A 123 -23.03 8.06 5.01
C LEU A 123 -22.29 9.36 4.69
N ASP A 124 -22.53 10.43 5.47
CA ASP A 124 -21.87 11.72 5.29
C ASP A 124 -20.97 12.08 6.48
N VAL A 125 -19.73 11.61 6.39
CA VAL A 125 -18.67 11.91 7.37
C VAL A 125 -18.30 13.39 7.39
N VAL A 126 -18.45 14.11 6.27
CA VAL A 126 -18.09 15.53 6.18
C VAL A 126 -19.11 16.36 6.98
N ALA A 127 -20.40 16.06 6.84
CA ALA A 127 -21.45 16.66 7.67
C ALA A 127 -21.22 16.37 9.16
N LEU A 128 -20.86 15.13 9.50
CA LEU A 128 -20.51 14.76 10.87
C LEU A 128 -19.32 15.57 11.41
N ILE A 129 -18.24 15.72 10.64
CA ILE A 129 -17.06 16.49 11.06
C ILE A 129 -17.42 17.96 11.28
N ARG A 130 -18.23 18.56 10.37
CA ARG A 130 -18.71 19.94 10.53
C ARG A 130 -19.50 20.12 11.82
N GLN A 131 -20.36 19.16 12.14
CA GLN A 131 -21.12 19.13 13.39
C GLN A 131 -20.19 19.07 14.60
N ILE A 132 -19.19 18.17 14.60
CA ILE A 132 -18.18 18.05 15.67
C ILE A 132 -17.41 19.36 15.86
N THR A 133 -17.02 20.05 14.78
CA THR A 133 -16.27 21.31 14.85
C THR A 133 -17.12 22.50 15.28
N GLY A 134 -18.44 22.45 15.07
CA GLY A 134 -19.38 23.50 15.47
C GLY A 134 -19.78 23.46 16.95
N MET A 135 -19.60 22.32 17.63
CA MET A 135 -19.92 22.16 19.05
C MET A 135 -18.75 22.55 19.96
N PRO A 136 -19.01 23.10 21.17
CA PRO A 136 -17.98 23.29 22.20
C PRO A 136 -17.25 21.98 22.53
N ALA A 137 -15.94 22.06 22.76
CA ALA A 137 -15.11 20.86 22.99
C ALA A 137 -15.48 20.06 24.26
N GLY A 138 -16.12 20.71 25.24
CA GLY A 138 -16.60 20.09 26.49
C GLY A 138 -17.99 19.48 26.43
N ASP A 139 -18.69 19.58 25.30
CA ASP A 139 -20.01 18.99 25.14
C ASP A 139 -19.92 17.44 25.16
N PRO A 140 -20.67 16.74 26.04
CA PRO A 140 -20.73 15.28 26.05
C PRO A 140 -21.02 14.66 24.68
N GLN A 141 -21.86 15.31 23.86
CA GLN A 141 -22.17 14.85 22.52
C GLN A 141 -20.96 14.97 21.58
N ASN A 142 -20.17 16.04 21.69
CA ASN A 142 -18.96 16.23 20.89
C ASN A 142 -17.91 15.15 21.21
N VAL A 143 -17.67 14.89 22.50
CA VAL A 143 -16.75 13.85 22.97
C VAL A 143 -17.19 12.46 22.49
N PHE A 144 -18.48 12.18 22.56
CA PHE A 144 -19.04 10.93 22.06
C PHE A 144 -18.84 10.76 20.55
N LEU A 145 -19.17 11.77 19.74
CA LEU A 145 -19.02 11.71 18.29
C LEU A 145 -17.56 11.52 17.85
N LYS A 146 -16.60 12.20 18.50
CA LYS A 146 -15.17 12.00 18.27
C LYS A 146 -14.74 10.55 18.59
N THR A 147 -15.26 10.00 19.67
CA THR A 147 -14.94 8.63 20.11
C THR A 147 -15.56 7.60 19.16
N ALA A 148 -16.81 7.78 18.75
CA ALA A 148 -17.48 6.93 17.76
C ALA A 148 -16.73 6.94 16.42
N LEU A 149 -16.34 8.13 15.94
CA LEU A 149 -15.56 8.29 14.71
C LEU A 149 -14.20 7.58 14.81
N SER A 150 -13.48 7.80 15.91
CA SER A 150 -12.19 7.14 16.16
C SER A 150 -12.32 5.62 16.20
N HIS A 151 -13.34 5.08 16.89
CA HIS A 151 -13.58 3.63 16.94
C HIS A 151 -13.89 3.05 15.55
N SER A 152 -14.66 3.75 14.73
CA SER A 152 -14.94 3.31 13.36
C SER A 152 -13.66 3.24 12.53
N ILE A 153 -12.80 4.26 12.61
CA ILE A 153 -11.50 4.30 11.93
C ILE A 153 -10.55 3.20 12.44
N ARG A 154 -10.50 2.93 13.75
CA ARG A 154 -9.69 1.83 14.32
C ARG A 154 -10.07 0.47 13.74
N THR A 155 -11.36 0.27 13.45
CA THR A 155 -11.85 -1.00 12.86
C THR A 155 -11.29 -1.18 11.45
N ILE A 156 -11.17 -0.10 10.68
CA ILE A 156 -10.51 -0.13 9.35
C ILE A 156 -9.04 -0.52 9.52
N TRP A 157 -8.32 0.12 10.44
CA TRP A 157 -6.90 -0.20 10.68
C TRP A 157 -6.68 -1.64 11.12
N ALA A 158 -7.57 -2.20 11.94
CA ALA A 158 -7.53 -3.60 12.34
C ALA A 158 -7.71 -4.54 11.14
N VAL A 159 -8.69 -4.27 10.27
CA VAL A 159 -8.90 -5.06 9.04
C VAL A 159 -7.72 -4.93 8.08
N MET A 160 -7.18 -3.71 7.91
CA MET A 160 -5.99 -3.47 7.10
C MET A 160 -4.76 -4.19 7.66
N CYS A 161 -4.61 -4.25 8.99
CA CYS A 161 -3.54 -5.00 9.64
C CYS A 161 -3.64 -6.50 9.32
N GLY A 162 -4.85 -7.07 9.39
CA GLY A 162 -5.08 -8.48 9.00
C GLY A 162 -4.76 -8.75 7.52
N LEU A 163 -5.20 -7.87 6.63
CA LEU A 163 -4.91 -7.97 5.19
C LEU A 163 -3.40 -7.80 4.89
N ALA A 164 -2.72 -6.87 5.58
CA ALA A 164 -1.28 -6.66 5.46
C ALA A 164 -0.50 -7.87 5.99
N GLY A 165 -0.95 -8.49 7.08
CA GLY A 165 -0.37 -9.74 7.59
C GLY A 165 -0.52 -10.90 6.61
N LEU A 166 -1.67 -11.03 5.95
CA LEU A 166 -1.87 -12.01 4.90
C LEU A 166 -0.95 -11.74 3.68
N ALA A 167 -0.83 -10.48 3.27
CA ALA A 167 0.08 -10.10 2.20
C ALA A 167 1.55 -10.35 2.55
N LEU A 168 1.95 -10.10 3.80
CA LEU A 168 3.27 -10.47 4.31
C LEU A 168 3.48 -11.99 4.16
N ALA A 169 2.50 -12.80 4.58
CA ALA A 169 2.59 -14.25 4.45
C ALA A 169 2.73 -14.71 2.98
N THR A 170 1.98 -14.11 2.05
CA THR A 170 2.11 -14.45 0.62
C THR A 170 3.48 -14.03 0.05
N THR A 171 4.08 -12.95 0.55
CA THR A 171 5.43 -12.54 0.09
C THR A 171 6.56 -13.48 0.47
N LEU A 172 6.35 -14.36 1.46
CA LEU A 172 7.32 -15.42 1.78
C LEU A 172 7.45 -16.44 0.65
N PHE A 173 6.41 -16.60 -0.17
CA PHE A 173 6.37 -17.52 -1.32
C PHE A 173 6.88 -16.90 -2.63
N ILE A 174 7.25 -15.61 -2.64
CA ILE A 174 7.76 -14.96 -3.86
C ILE A 174 9.11 -15.58 -4.24
N LYS A 175 9.16 -16.17 -5.43
CA LYS A 175 10.37 -16.74 -6.03
C LYS A 175 11.38 -15.63 -6.34
N HIS A 176 12.67 -15.92 -6.13
CA HIS A 176 13.73 -14.98 -6.45
C HIS A 176 13.94 -14.93 -7.97
N TYR A 177 13.89 -13.72 -8.52
CA TYR A 177 14.31 -13.43 -9.89
C TYR A 177 15.50 -12.48 -9.84
N ASP A 178 16.54 -12.78 -10.61
CA ASP A 178 17.70 -11.93 -10.73
C ASP A 178 17.37 -10.69 -11.55
N LEU A 179 17.84 -9.52 -11.10
CA LEU A 179 17.63 -8.26 -11.83
C LEU A 179 18.46 -8.21 -13.13
N ASN A 180 19.55 -8.97 -13.19
CA ASN A 180 20.47 -9.05 -14.33
C ASN A 180 19.95 -10.04 -15.39
N GLN A 181 18.85 -9.68 -16.06
CA GLN A 181 18.43 -10.44 -17.24
C GLN A 181 19.35 -10.11 -18.43
N LYS A 182 19.86 -11.14 -19.12
CA LYS A 182 20.57 -10.96 -20.39
C LYS A 182 19.59 -10.41 -21.42
N LEU A 183 19.85 -9.20 -21.91
CA LEU A 183 19.15 -8.63 -23.06
C LEU A 183 19.48 -9.47 -24.29
N VAL A 184 18.60 -10.40 -24.65
CA VAL A 184 18.67 -11.09 -25.94
C VAL A 184 18.04 -10.15 -26.97
N THR A 185 18.85 -9.29 -27.57
CA THR A 185 18.44 -8.45 -28.68
C THR A 185 18.30 -9.31 -29.94
N GLU A 186 17.12 -9.31 -30.57
CA GLU A 186 16.94 -9.89 -31.92
C GLU A 186 17.77 -9.13 -32.98
N GLN A 187 18.22 -7.92 -32.65
CA GLN A 187 19.21 -7.18 -33.40
C GLN A 187 20.63 -7.66 -33.05
N GLY A 188 21.01 -8.83 -33.56
CA GLY A 188 22.41 -9.18 -33.69
C GLY A 188 23.07 -8.23 -34.69
N PHE A 189 24.21 -7.63 -34.35
CA PHE A 189 25.03 -6.90 -35.32
C PHE A 189 25.49 -7.89 -36.41
N GLU A 190 24.78 -7.94 -37.55
CA GLU A 190 25.19 -8.70 -38.76
C GLU A 190 26.63 -8.34 -39.19
N GLY A 191 27.12 -7.15 -38.83
CA GLY A 191 28.46 -6.67 -39.16
C GLY A 191 29.62 -7.50 -38.57
N GLN A 192 29.45 -8.13 -37.40
CA GLN A 192 30.53 -8.96 -36.82
C GLN A 192 30.61 -10.35 -37.44
N GLU A 193 29.48 -10.97 -37.80
CA GLU A 193 29.48 -12.29 -38.45
C GLU A 193 30.02 -12.18 -39.89
N ASN A 194 29.63 -11.13 -40.62
CA ASN A 194 30.13 -10.87 -41.97
C ASN A 194 31.60 -10.43 -41.98
N GLY A 195 32.03 -9.64 -40.99
CA GLY A 195 33.44 -9.27 -40.81
C GLY A 195 34.33 -10.47 -40.46
N ARG A 196 33.82 -11.42 -39.65
CA ARG A 196 34.52 -12.65 -39.30
C ARG A 196 34.59 -13.64 -40.46
N ARG A 197 33.52 -13.77 -41.26
CA ARG A 197 33.52 -14.56 -42.51
C ARG A 197 34.45 -13.97 -43.56
N ARG A 198 34.47 -12.65 -43.75
CA ARG A 198 35.39 -11.98 -44.69
C ARG A 198 36.86 -12.13 -44.27
N ARG A 199 37.19 -11.99 -42.98
CA ARG A 199 38.56 -12.22 -42.49
C ARG A 199 39.03 -13.66 -42.67
N MET A 200 38.15 -14.65 -42.50
CA MET A 200 38.51 -16.05 -42.77
C MET A 200 38.65 -16.35 -44.26
N ALA A 201 37.90 -15.67 -45.14
CA ALA A 201 38.01 -15.83 -46.59
C ALA A 201 39.28 -15.20 -47.19
N THR A 202 39.89 -14.22 -46.51
CA THR A 202 41.15 -13.59 -46.95
C THR A 202 42.42 -14.28 -46.43
N LEU A 203 42.28 -15.35 -45.65
CA LEU A 203 43.39 -16.11 -45.06
C LEU A 203 43.63 -17.48 -45.72
N ASN A 204 42.93 -17.77 -46.83
CA ASN A 204 43.17 -18.89 -47.75
C ASN A 204 43.57 -18.33 -49.12
#